data_AF-A0A257PFX6-F1
#
_entry.id   AF-A0A257PFX6-F1
#
_cell.length_a   1.000
_cell.length_b   1.000
_cell.length_c   1.000
_cell.angle_alpha   90.00
_cell.angle_beta   90.00
_cell.angle_gamma   90.00
#
_symmetry.space_group_name_H-M   'P 1'
#
loop_
_entity.id
_entity.type
_entity.pdbx_description
1 polymer ?
#
loop_
_entity_poly.entity_id
_entity_poly.type
_entity_poly.pdbx_seq_one_letter_code
_entity_poly.pdbx_strand_id
1 'polypeptide(L)'
;MSGESTTTWTRAAASPISRRMSTSKASIRQLGGFRGFLRNPGLFLHTLRRGGHVGADAAGNQYYEQPRSAAFGRPRRWVVYAGAPEASAIGPEWHGWLHFLTDAPLPDTGARPWQKPHVPNLTGTPAGYRPAGHEYQGGKRARAAADYESWSPDKA
;
A
#
# COMPACT_ATOMS: atom_id res chain seq x y z
N MET A 1 -35.14 -22.41 44.87
CA MET A 1 -34.86 -23.14 43.63
C MET A 1 -34.54 -22.11 42.56
N SER A 2 -33.27 -21.71 42.47
CA SER A 2 -32.83 -20.65 41.57
C SER A 2 -31.79 -21.27 40.64
N GLY A 3 -32.18 -21.51 39.39
CA GLY A 3 -31.30 -22.09 38.37
C GLY A 3 -30.46 -21.00 37.73
N GLU A 4 -29.14 -21.08 37.90
CA GLU A 4 -28.19 -20.22 37.19
C GLU A 4 -27.94 -20.79 35.79
N SER A 5 -28.19 -19.96 34.77
CA SER A 5 -27.99 -20.30 33.36
C SER A 5 -26.51 -20.17 32.98
N THR A 6 -25.87 -21.30 32.69
CA THR A 6 -24.48 -21.35 32.22
C THR A 6 -24.38 -20.89 30.77
N THR A 7 -23.93 -19.65 30.54
CA THR A 7 -23.57 -19.14 29.20
C THR A 7 -22.35 -19.88 28.69
N THR A 8 -22.56 -20.75 27.70
CA THR A 8 -21.47 -21.50 27.05
C THR A 8 -20.93 -20.66 25.90
N TRP A 9 -19.71 -20.12 26.03
CA TRP A 9 -19.06 -19.42 24.92
C TRP A 9 -18.58 -20.44 23.88
N THR A 10 -19.26 -20.50 22.73
CA THR A 10 -18.78 -21.28 21.58
C THR A 10 -17.50 -20.62 21.05
N ARG A 11 -16.35 -21.27 21.24
CA ARG A 11 -15.08 -20.87 20.65
C ARG A 11 -15.22 -20.99 19.13
N ALA A 12 -15.34 -19.86 18.43
CA ALA A 12 -15.29 -19.82 16.98
C ALA A 12 -14.01 -20.54 16.54
N ALA A 13 -14.17 -21.64 15.79
CA ALA A 13 -13.06 -22.39 15.24
C ALA A 13 -12.19 -21.44 14.40
N ALA A 14 -10.88 -21.42 14.67
CA ALA A 14 -9.92 -20.67 13.88
C ALA A 14 -10.01 -21.12 12.42
N SER A 15 -10.39 -20.22 11.53
CA SER A 15 -10.56 -20.51 10.11
C SER A 15 -9.24 -21.03 9.50
N PRO A 16 -9.25 -22.16 8.78
CA PRO A 16 -8.06 -22.67 8.11
C PRO A 16 -7.87 -21.88 6.80
N ILE A 17 -7.29 -20.68 6.86
CA ILE A 17 -7.13 -19.83 5.67
C ILE A 17 -5.64 -19.66 5.36
N SER A 18 -4.99 -20.77 5.03
CA SER A 18 -3.83 -20.70 4.14
C SER A 18 -4.31 -20.97 2.72
N ARG A 19 -5.04 -20.00 2.13
CA ARG A 19 -5.34 -20.07 0.70
C ARG A 19 -4.10 -19.61 -0.06
N ARG A 20 -3.21 -20.55 -0.38
CA ARG A 20 -2.08 -20.29 -1.26
C ARG A 20 -2.62 -19.75 -2.59
N MET A 21 -2.23 -18.54 -2.95
CA MET A 21 -2.68 -17.94 -4.20
C MET A 21 -2.16 -18.73 -5.40
N SER A 22 -2.99 -18.81 -6.44
CA SER A 22 -2.59 -19.35 -7.73
C SER A 22 -1.63 -18.37 -8.40
N THR A 23 -0.36 -18.74 -8.56
CA THR A 23 0.63 -17.95 -9.28
C THR A 23 0.69 -18.40 -10.73
N SER A 24 0.71 -17.42 -11.64
CA SER A 24 0.94 -17.67 -13.08
C SER A 24 2.41 -17.46 -13.42
N LYS A 25 2.92 -18.01 -14.53
CA LYS A 25 4.29 -17.68 -14.98
C LYS A 25 4.39 -16.20 -15.32
N ALA A 26 5.50 -15.55 -14.94
CA ALA A 26 5.77 -14.17 -15.35
C ALA A 26 5.80 -14.05 -16.89
N SER A 27 5.16 -13.00 -17.42
CA SER A 27 5.10 -12.70 -18.85
C SER A 27 5.99 -11.50 -19.22
N ILE A 28 6.61 -11.58 -20.40
CA ILE A 28 7.41 -10.48 -20.98
C ILE A 28 6.59 -9.19 -21.11
N ARG A 29 5.29 -9.30 -21.43
CA ARG A 29 4.40 -8.14 -21.56
C ARG A 29 4.16 -7.44 -20.21
N GLN A 30 3.97 -8.22 -19.15
CA GLN A 30 3.76 -7.70 -17.79
C GLN A 30 4.99 -6.95 -17.27
N LEU A 31 6.19 -7.36 -17.69
CA LEU A 31 7.45 -6.71 -17.33
C LEU A 31 7.81 -5.51 -18.22
N GLY A 32 6.91 -5.05 -19.09
CA GLY A 32 7.17 -3.90 -19.97
C GLY A 32 8.07 -4.23 -21.17
N GLY A 33 8.24 -5.53 -21.50
CA GLY A 33 8.99 -5.99 -22.67
C GLY A 33 10.44 -5.50 -22.70
N PHE A 34 10.92 -5.14 -23.89
CA PHE A 34 12.28 -4.65 -24.10
C PHE A 34 12.60 -3.38 -23.29
N ARG A 35 11.62 -2.50 -23.08
CA ARG A 35 11.79 -1.31 -22.23
C ARG A 35 12.07 -1.69 -20.77
N GLY A 36 11.37 -2.70 -20.25
CA GLY A 36 11.62 -3.22 -18.91
C GLY A 36 13.00 -3.87 -18.76
N PHE A 37 13.43 -4.60 -19.77
CA PHE A 37 14.78 -5.18 -19.82
C PHE A 37 15.87 -4.10 -19.83
N LEU A 38 15.71 -3.04 -20.64
CA LEU A 38 16.66 -1.91 -20.66
C LEU A 38 16.68 -1.14 -19.34
N ARG A 39 15.53 -0.99 -18.66
CA ARG A 39 15.43 -0.25 -17.39
C ARG A 39 16.11 -1.00 -16.25
N ASN A 40 15.87 -2.31 -16.12
CA ASN A 40 16.50 -3.13 -15.09
C ASN A 40 16.66 -4.58 -15.57
N PRO A 41 17.77 -4.90 -16.26
CA PRO A 41 17.94 -6.22 -16.89
C PRO A 41 18.05 -7.34 -15.86
N GLY A 42 18.68 -7.07 -14.72
CA GLY A 42 18.84 -8.04 -13.64
C GLY A 42 17.49 -8.48 -13.03
N LEU A 43 16.64 -7.51 -12.67
CA LEU A 43 15.30 -7.79 -12.15
C LEU A 43 14.42 -8.47 -13.20
N PHE A 44 14.51 -8.04 -14.46
CA PHE A 44 13.75 -8.61 -15.57
C PHE A 44 14.05 -10.10 -15.76
N LEU A 45 15.33 -10.46 -15.88
CA LEU A 45 15.77 -11.84 -16.04
C LEU A 45 15.47 -12.69 -14.79
N HIS A 46 15.67 -12.12 -13.59
CA HIS A 46 15.33 -12.81 -12.35
C HIS A 46 13.83 -13.15 -12.30
N THR A 47 12.98 -12.21 -12.67
CA THR A 47 11.53 -12.37 -12.62
C THR A 47 11.02 -13.38 -13.64
N LEU A 48 11.56 -13.39 -14.87
CA LEU A 48 11.21 -14.42 -15.86
C LEU A 48 11.63 -15.84 -15.43
N ARG A 49 12.79 -15.97 -14.77
CA ARG A 49 13.32 -17.29 -14.38
C ARG A 49 12.67 -17.85 -13.12
N ARG A 50 12.27 -17.00 -12.18
CA ARG A 50 11.91 -17.41 -10.81
C ARG A 50 10.59 -16.84 -10.30
N GLY A 51 10.02 -15.84 -10.97
CA GLY A 51 8.81 -15.15 -10.53
C GLY A 51 7.53 -15.84 -10.98
N GLY A 52 6.67 -16.15 -10.02
CA GLY A 52 5.25 -16.39 -10.25
C GLY A 52 4.49 -15.06 -10.14
N HIS A 53 3.80 -14.66 -11.19
CA HIS A 53 2.93 -13.48 -11.20
C HIS A 53 1.69 -13.73 -10.33
N VAL A 54 1.45 -12.83 -9.39
CA VAL A 54 0.35 -12.89 -8.40
C VAL A 54 -0.79 -11.96 -8.83
N GLY A 55 -0.48 -10.74 -9.23
CA GLY A 55 -1.46 -9.75 -9.67
C GLY A 55 -0.87 -8.36 -9.88
N ALA A 56 -1.77 -7.40 -10.14
CA ALA A 56 -1.46 -6.00 -10.39
C ALA A 56 -2.28 -5.10 -9.47
N ASP A 57 -1.76 -3.91 -9.15
CA ASP A 57 -2.56 -2.86 -8.52
C ASP A 57 -3.18 -1.89 -9.54
N ALA A 58 -4.01 -0.97 -9.04
CA ALA A 58 -4.62 0.08 -9.85
C ALA A 58 -3.61 1.08 -10.43
N ALA A 59 -2.42 1.19 -9.83
CA ALA A 59 -1.33 2.03 -10.33
C ALA A 59 -0.49 1.33 -11.42
N GLY A 60 -0.78 0.05 -11.72
CA GLY A 60 -0.08 -0.76 -12.71
C GLY A 60 1.21 -1.43 -12.21
N ASN A 61 1.50 -1.38 -10.91
CA ASN A 61 2.60 -2.14 -10.34
C ASN A 61 2.26 -3.63 -10.36
N GLN A 62 3.26 -4.45 -10.70
CA GLN A 62 3.10 -5.88 -10.88
C GLN A 62 3.77 -6.64 -9.74
N TYR A 63 3.08 -7.59 -9.13
CA TYR A 63 3.51 -8.29 -7.94
C TYR A 63 3.87 -9.75 -8.24
N TYR A 64 5.00 -10.19 -7.71
CA TYR A 64 5.58 -11.51 -7.98
C TYR A 64 5.99 -12.22 -6.70
N GLU A 65 5.82 -13.54 -6.70
CA GLU A 65 6.28 -14.43 -5.63
C GLU A 65 7.16 -15.54 -6.22
N GLN A 66 8.29 -15.80 -5.58
CA GLN A 66 9.05 -17.02 -5.81
C GLN A 66 8.66 -18.07 -4.75
N PRO A 67 8.18 -19.25 -5.18
CA PRO A 67 7.96 -20.38 -4.28
C PRO A 67 9.23 -20.71 -3.51
N ARG A 68 9.09 -21.23 -2.29
CA ARG A 68 10.21 -21.66 -1.42
C ARG A 68 11.31 -22.34 -2.24
N SER A 69 12.41 -21.62 -2.45
CA SER A 69 13.60 -22.12 -3.13
C SER A 69 14.79 -21.95 -2.21
N ALA A 70 15.28 -23.11 -1.77
CA ALA A 70 16.55 -23.52 -1.17
C ALA A 70 17.34 -22.59 -0.22
N ALA A 71 17.50 -21.29 -0.47
CA ALA A 71 18.53 -20.51 0.22
C ALA A 71 18.20 -20.15 1.69
N PHE A 72 16.93 -19.86 2.00
CA PHE A 72 16.53 -19.39 3.35
C PHE A 72 15.18 -19.94 3.81
N GLY A 73 14.61 -20.91 3.08
CA GLY A 73 13.34 -21.55 3.45
C GLY A 73 12.15 -20.60 3.57
N ARG A 74 12.20 -19.39 2.99
CA ARG A 74 11.08 -18.42 2.96
C ARG A 74 10.75 -18.04 1.51
N PRO A 75 9.45 -17.89 1.17
CA PRO A 75 9.08 -17.35 -0.13
C PRO A 75 9.60 -15.92 -0.27
N ARG A 76 9.99 -15.53 -1.49
CA ARG A 76 10.41 -14.16 -1.78
C ARG A 76 9.26 -13.46 -2.50
N ARG A 77 8.88 -12.27 -2.03
CA ARG A 77 7.88 -11.41 -2.65
C ARG A 77 8.56 -10.12 -3.10
N TRP A 78 8.22 -9.63 -4.30
CA TRP A 78 8.72 -8.36 -4.80
C TRP A 78 7.71 -7.71 -5.74
N VAL A 79 7.92 -6.42 -5.99
CA VAL A 79 7.12 -5.60 -6.89
C VAL A 79 7.98 -5.11 -8.05
N VAL A 80 7.37 -5.01 -9.23
CA VAL A 80 7.91 -4.32 -10.39
C VAL A 80 7.05 -3.08 -10.64
N TYR A 81 7.59 -1.91 -10.35
CA TYR A 81 6.88 -0.64 -10.50
C TYR A 81 6.58 -0.31 -11.96
N ALA A 82 5.40 0.24 -12.22
CA ALA A 82 5.06 0.77 -13.55
C ALA A 82 5.92 1.99 -13.91
N GLY A 83 6.10 2.89 -12.95
CA GLY A 83 6.84 4.15 -13.10
C GLY A 83 8.21 4.16 -12.45
N ALA A 84 8.56 5.32 -11.88
CA ALA A 84 9.75 5.46 -11.05
C ALA A 84 9.66 4.53 -9.82
N PRO A 85 10.77 3.89 -9.41
CA PRO A 85 10.77 3.00 -8.26
C PRO A 85 10.60 3.82 -6.98
N GLU A 86 9.41 3.74 -6.37
CA GLU A 86 9.08 4.48 -5.16
C GLU A 86 8.29 3.56 -4.21
N ALA A 87 8.83 3.33 -3.01
CA ALA A 87 8.27 2.36 -2.06
C ALA A 87 6.85 2.74 -1.60
N SER A 88 6.59 4.05 -1.48
CA SER A 88 5.29 4.57 -1.09
C SER A 88 4.23 4.48 -2.20
N ALA A 89 4.57 4.03 -3.41
CA ALA A 89 3.62 3.84 -4.50
C ALA A 89 2.80 2.53 -4.39
N ILE A 90 3.16 1.64 -3.47
CA ILE A 90 2.45 0.39 -3.21
C ILE A 90 1.14 0.71 -2.49
N GLY A 91 0.02 0.30 -3.09
CA GLY A 91 -1.30 0.46 -2.48
C GLY A 91 -1.45 -0.33 -1.16
N PRO A 92 -2.33 0.12 -0.25
CA PRO A 92 -2.55 -0.53 1.05
C PRO A 92 -2.97 -1.99 0.93
N GLU A 93 -3.68 -2.34 -0.15
CA GLU A 93 -4.15 -3.69 -0.45
C GLU A 93 -3.00 -4.68 -0.72
N TRP A 94 -1.89 -4.20 -1.27
CA TRP A 94 -0.69 -4.99 -1.57
C TRP A 94 0.41 -4.85 -0.53
N HIS A 95 0.44 -3.74 0.22
CA HIS A 95 1.47 -3.48 1.22
C HIS A 95 1.52 -4.59 2.28
N GLY A 96 0.37 -5.01 2.83
CA GLY A 96 0.30 -6.09 3.81
C GLY A 96 0.84 -7.42 3.28
N TRP A 97 0.52 -7.76 2.03
CA TRP A 97 1.00 -8.98 1.39
C TRP A 97 2.51 -8.92 1.11
N LEU A 98 3.01 -7.81 0.57
CA LEU A 98 4.43 -7.67 0.26
C LEU A 98 5.32 -7.80 1.50
N HIS A 99 4.86 -7.28 2.63
CA HIS A 99 5.56 -7.32 3.91
C HIS A 99 5.28 -8.56 4.77
N PHE A 100 4.61 -9.58 4.22
CA PHE A 100 4.28 -10.83 4.94
C PHE A 100 3.36 -10.65 6.15
N LEU A 101 2.57 -9.57 6.21
CA LEU A 101 1.51 -9.43 7.21
C LEU A 101 0.30 -10.31 6.85
N THR A 102 0.05 -10.50 5.56
CA THR A 102 -1.04 -11.33 5.05
C THR A 102 -0.54 -12.37 4.06
N ASP A 103 -1.22 -13.52 4.01
CA ASP A 103 -0.91 -14.60 3.06
C ASP A 103 -1.34 -14.26 1.64
N ALA A 104 -2.40 -13.47 1.50
CA ALA A 104 -2.95 -12.96 0.25
C ALA A 104 -3.07 -11.42 0.31
N PRO A 105 -2.97 -10.71 -0.83
CA PRO A 105 -3.37 -9.31 -0.93
C PRO A 105 -4.83 -9.17 -0.53
N LEU A 106 -5.17 -8.02 0.03
CA LEU A 106 -6.54 -7.78 0.47
C LEU A 106 -7.44 -7.75 -0.76
N PRO A 107 -8.63 -8.38 -0.70
CA PRO A 107 -9.60 -8.27 -1.77
C PRO A 107 -10.05 -6.81 -1.90
N ASP A 108 -10.19 -6.34 -3.14
CA ASP A 108 -10.84 -5.07 -3.43
C ASP A 108 -12.34 -5.21 -3.14
N THR A 109 -12.71 -4.98 -1.88
CA THR A 109 -14.09 -5.08 -1.38
C THR A 109 -14.88 -3.79 -1.60
N GLY A 110 -14.37 -2.89 -2.45
CA GLY A 110 -14.96 -1.59 -2.74
C GLY A 110 -14.54 -0.52 -1.74
N ALA A 111 -14.26 0.68 -2.27
CA ALA A 111 -13.89 1.82 -1.45
C ALA A 111 -15.07 2.25 -0.55
N ARG A 112 -14.79 2.50 0.73
CA ARG A 112 -15.76 3.13 1.64
C ARG A 112 -15.97 4.59 1.22
N PRO A 113 -17.14 5.21 1.52
CA PRO A 113 -17.43 6.58 1.06
C PRO A 113 -16.45 7.64 1.58
N TRP A 114 -15.81 7.40 2.72
CA TRP A 114 -14.79 8.27 3.30
C TRP A 114 -13.36 7.93 2.86
N GLN A 115 -13.16 6.83 2.14
CA GLN A 115 -11.85 6.33 1.76
C GLN A 115 -11.34 7.09 0.54
N LYS A 116 -10.15 7.69 0.69
CA LYS A 116 -9.47 8.38 -0.42
C LYS A 116 -8.70 7.38 -1.29
N PRO A 117 -8.51 7.68 -2.58
CA PRO A 117 -7.60 6.91 -3.42
C PRO A 117 -6.18 7.00 -2.87
N HIS A 118 -5.40 5.96 -3.12
CA HIS A 118 -4.00 5.90 -2.72
C HIS A 118 -3.18 6.98 -3.44
N VAL A 119 -2.37 7.72 -2.68
CA VAL A 119 -1.43 8.73 -3.20
C VAL A 119 -0.05 8.41 -2.63
N PRO A 120 0.98 8.29 -3.48
CA PRO A 120 2.35 8.05 -3.01
C PRO A 120 2.88 9.25 -2.21
N ASN A 121 4.02 9.06 -1.54
CA ASN A 121 4.65 10.13 -0.78
C ASN A 121 5.09 11.27 -1.70
N LEU A 122 4.61 12.49 -1.43
CA LEU A 122 4.93 13.71 -2.18
C LEU A 122 5.97 14.59 -1.48
N THR A 123 6.62 14.09 -0.43
CA THR A 123 7.68 14.81 0.28
C THR A 123 8.78 15.26 -0.69
N GLY A 124 9.27 16.49 -0.51
CA GLY A 124 10.30 17.07 -1.39
C GLY A 124 9.79 17.54 -2.76
N THR A 125 8.50 17.34 -3.08
CA THR A 125 7.88 17.88 -4.30
C THR A 125 7.10 19.17 -4.00
N PRO A 126 6.74 19.97 -5.04
CA PRO A 126 5.87 21.12 -4.86
C PRO A 126 4.51 20.77 -4.22
N ALA A 127 4.01 19.55 -4.43
CA ALA A 127 2.74 19.05 -3.90
C ALA A 127 2.85 18.42 -2.49
N GLY A 128 4.02 18.49 -1.84
CA GLY A 128 4.21 18.00 -0.48
C GLY A 128 3.28 18.70 0.53
N TYR A 129 2.84 17.94 1.54
CA TYR A 129 2.01 18.46 2.62
C TYR A 129 2.73 19.59 3.37
N ARG A 130 1.98 20.64 3.70
CA ARG A 130 2.44 21.77 4.50
C ARG A 130 1.38 22.06 5.59
N PRO A 131 1.80 22.41 6.81
CA PRO A 131 0.86 22.77 7.88
C PRO A 131 0.31 24.18 7.66
N ALA A 132 -0.87 24.45 8.22
CA ALA A 132 -1.44 25.79 8.25
C ALA A 132 -0.45 26.78 8.90
N GLY A 133 -0.24 27.94 8.28
CA GLY A 133 0.77 28.92 8.70
C GLY A 133 2.13 28.76 8.04
N HIS A 134 2.37 27.68 7.29
CA HIS A 134 3.61 27.54 6.52
C HIS A 134 3.71 28.61 5.43
N GLU A 135 4.89 29.23 5.25
CA GLU A 135 5.11 30.36 4.33
C GLU A 135 4.71 30.01 2.89
N TYR A 136 5.15 28.85 2.39
CA TYR A 136 4.77 28.35 1.07
C TYR A 136 3.28 27.99 0.90
N GLN A 137 2.49 28.02 1.98
CA GLN A 137 1.03 27.83 1.98
C GLN A 137 0.29 29.15 2.29
N GLY A 138 1.01 30.28 2.26
CA GLY A 138 0.44 31.62 2.45
C GLY A 138 0.50 32.15 3.89
N GLY A 139 1.23 31.50 4.81
CA GLY A 139 1.55 32.05 6.13
C GLY A 139 0.38 32.19 7.11
N LYS A 140 -0.85 31.85 6.69
CA LYS A 140 -2.06 31.98 7.51
C LYS A 140 -2.21 30.76 8.42
N ARG A 141 -1.97 30.94 9.72
CA ARG A 141 -2.26 29.92 10.74
C ARG A 141 -3.76 29.83 11.02
N ALA A 142 -4.18 28.72 11.64
CA ALA A 142 -5.52 28.62 12.21
C ALA A 142 -5.72 29.68 13.30
N ARG A 143 -6.89 30.33 13.30
CA ARG A 143 -7.26 31.28 14.34
C ARG A 143 -7.46 30.54 15.67
N ALA A 144 -6.99 31.12 16.75
CA ALA A 144 -7.24 30.66 18.11
C ALA A 144 -8.12 31.68 18.85
N ALA A 145 -8.87 31.21 19.85
CA ALA A 145 -9.75 32.08 20.65
C ALA A 145 -8.98 33.17 21.43
N ALA A 146 -7.68 32.95 21.67
CA ALA A 146 -6.79 33.90 22.33
C ALA A 146 -6.13 34.89 21.34
N ASP A 147 -6.52 34.88 20.06
CA ASP A 147 -5.95 35.79 19.07
C ASP A 147 -6.38 37.22 19.37
N TYR A 148 -5.39 38.08 19.62
CA TYR A 148 -5.60 39.49 19.84
C TYR A 148 -6.09 40.17 18.56
N GLU A 149 -7.14 40.99 18.68
CA GLU A 149 -7.60 41.89 17.63
C GLU A 149 -7.05 43.29 17.88
N SER A 150 -6.16 43.76 17.00
CA SER A 150 -5.57 45.09 17.11
C SER A 150 -6.59 46.19 16.85
N TRP A 151 -6.63 47.19 17.72
CA TRP A 151 -7.41 48.41 17.52
C TRP A 151 -6.90 49.19 16.29
N SER A 152 -7.81 49.70 15.45
CA SER A 152 -7.48 50.48 14.24
C SER A 152 -8.25 51.81 14.24
N PRO A 153 -7.58 52.97 14.25
CA PRO A 153 -8.22 54.29 14.41
C PRO A 153 -9.13 54.70 13.25
N ASP A 154 -8.83 54.27 12.02
CA ASP A 154 -9.54 54.70 10.80
C ASP A 154 -10.81 53.91 10.49
N LYS A 155 -11.29 53.07 11.42
CA LYS A 155 -12.51 52.24 11.25
C LYS A 155 -13.78 52.89 11.81
N ALA A 156 -13.78 54.21 12.03
CA ALA A 156 -14.92 54.98 12.56
C ALA A 156 -15.65 55.75 11.47
#